data_AF-L0B0V0-F1
#
_entry.id   AF-L0B0V0-F1
#
_cell.length_a   1.000
_cell.length_b   1.000
_cell.length_c   1.000
_cell.angle_alpha   90.00
_cell.angle_beta   90.00
_cell.angle_gamma   90.00
#
_symmetry.space_group_name_H-M   'P 1'
#
loop_
_entity.id
_entity.type
_entity.pdbx_description
1 polymer ?
#
loop_
_entity_poly.entity_id
_entity_poly.type
_entity_poly.pdbx_seq_one_letter_code
_entity_poly.pdbx_strand_id
1 'polypeptide(L)'
;MKKCDLGLEKTWFTNKYYYYKRRDPLLTSSKWSQLGYDVSQESDLSKELQEISSKLKQLVLNLSRTNGTYYANGDPDKAPTINETLKIEVTDSGKVHNIYKRYKHAPTGGSRIRLLSTKASGKNIPFYPPVYESEYREVCVYFWSLDSGHTNPLLLELKPASGIAHSYYILHKTGRTDKKWKVDPQVTNSTLKRVLDRENCRNGVHIIDISQKGSYGRYISYPCPDCTSKWIGVSTYGTSYSYCFHYLYGSCYISGFKNGRTEQTGITLSGRISNVHVYQYPKGSDGIPLLIYLPLSSNKWFERISLDSNEWTEVSQGKKPESPFSSQKDKIITLLKAKLPTVTIDLGQTNADNGASGTYSGTSGETTKTIQFIKQGIGSGFVSFTYSVEKKDGFIVNLQHNGSPLQGIPQTLVVKSVKAYYDGPNPDDKNKLLVIGLEKRSAGPRDDYVYYSRETKASTWTVDLQKNIKSGVPPLLTELKELKAKLKAERKKSRESDGAEKSTLRKVLEGTVGTLATVGTVGVTVWKWSSIMSFLITRL
;
A
#
# COMPACT_ATOMS: atom_id res chain seq x y z
N MET A 1 45.25 -7.97 -5.72
CA MET A 1 46.07 -7.86 -6.95
C MET A 1 45.50 -6.75 -7.83
N LYS A 2 46.21 -5.61 -7.93
CA LYS A 2 46.06 -4.74 -9.09
C LYS A 2 46.49 -5.62 -10.28
N LYS A 3 45.57 -5.99 -11.17
CA LYS A 3 45.96 -6.62 -12.44
C LYS A 3 46.61 -5.51 -13.26
N CYS A 4 47.89 -5.28 -12.99
CA CYS A 4 48.71 -4.42 -13.83
C CYS A 4 48.84 -5.15 -15.17
N ASP A 5 48.73 -4.43 -16.29
CA ASP A 5 49.02 -5.00 -17.62
C ASP A 5 50.54 -5.19 -17.85
N LEU A 6 51.32 -4.93 -16.80
CA LEU A 6 52.74 -5.21 -16.64
C LEU A 6 52.97 -6.15 -15.47
N GLY A 7 53.67 -7.25 -15.74
CA GLY A 7 54.12 -8.23 -14.73
C GLY A 7 55.62 -8.08 -14.49
N LEU A 8 56.04 -8.27 -13.25
CA LEU A 8 57.45 -8.29 -12.84
C LEU A 8 57.80 -9.68 -12.32
N GLU A 9 58.82 -10.30 -12.91
CA GLU A 9 59.37 -11.57 -12.42
C GLU A 9 60.86 -11.39 -12.11
N LYS A 10 61.26 -11.69 -10.86
CA LYS A 10 62.67 -11.67 -10.45
C LYS A 10 63.27 -13.06 -10.66
N THR A 11 64.40 -13.16 -11.34
CA THR A 11 65.10 -14.46 -11.47
C THR A 11 65.83 -14.82 -10.19
N TRP A 12 65.90 -16.11 -9.87
CA TRP A 12 66.45 -16.59 -8.60
C TRP A 12 67.99 -16.46 -8.51
N PHE A 13 68.69 -16.36 -9.63
CA PHE A 13 70.16 -16.42 -9.68
C PHE A 13 70.84 -15.16 -10.19
N THR A 14 70.12 -14.31 -10.92
CA THR A 14 70.64 -13.03 -11.41
C THR A 14 69.69 -11.97 -10.88
N ASN A 15 70.17 -10.86 -10.31
CA ASN A 15 69.30 -9.76 -9.86
C ASN A 15 68.61 -9.03 -11.04
N LYS A 16 68.37 -9.73 -12.16
CA LYS A 16 67.64 -9.30 -13.33
C LYS A 16 66.15 -9.48 -13.12
N TYR A 17 65.41 -8.52 -13.65
CA TYR A 17 63.97 -8.51 -13.70
C TYR A 17 63.52 -8.73 -15.14
N TYR A 18 62.57 -9.64 -15.33
CA TYR A 18 61.85 -9.77 -16.59
C TYR A 18 60.52 -9.04 -16.46
N TYR A 19 60.29 -8.14 -17.40
CA TYR A 19 59.03 -7.44 -17.52
C TYR A 19 58.20 -8.13 -18.58
N TYR A 20 56.92 -8.29 -18.30
CA TYR A 20 55.96 -8.86 -19.24
C TYR A 20 54.88 -7.84 -19.49
N LYS A 21 54.44 -7.70 -20.75
CA LYS A 21 53.20 -7.02 -21.08
C LYS A 21 52.19 -7.99 -21.65
N ARG A 22 50.91 -7.71 -21.50
CA ARG A 22 49.89 -8.41 -22.28
C ARG A 22 49.99 -7.97 -23.73
N ARG A 23 49.85 -8.92 -24.66
CA ARG A 23 49.74 -8.61 -26.10
C ARG A 23 48.59 -7.65 -26.38
N ASP A 24 47.46 -7.88 -25.73
CA ASP A 24 46.33 -6.97 -25.69
C ASP A 24 46.04 -6.58 -24.22
N PRO A 25 46.35 -5.34 -23.80
CA PRO A 25 46.07 -4.89 -22.43
C PRO A 25 44.57 -4.78 -22.12
N LEU A 26 43.70 -4.84 -23.13
CA LEU A 26 42.24 -4.78 -22.95
C LEU A 26 41.59 -6.12 -22.66
N LEU A 27 42.31 -7.24 -22.84
CA LEU A 27 41.78 -8.59 -22.68
C LEU A 27 42.48 -9.31 -21.52
N THR A 28 41.73 -9.71 -20.49
CA THR A 28 42.34 -10.45 -19.37
C THR A 28 42.82 -11.85 -19.73
N SER A 29 42.30 -12.42 -20.81
CA SER A 29 42.74 -13.67 -21.43
C SER A 29 43.98 -13.51 -22.33
N SER A 30 44.44 -12.27 -22.59
CA SER A 30 45.62 -12.04 -23.41
C SER A 30 46.83 -12.74 -22.82
N LYS A 31 47.55 -13.48 -23.66
CA LYS A 31 48.85 -14.05 -23.31
C LYS A 31 49.80 -12.93 -22.90
N TRP A 32 50.61 -13.21 -21.89
CA TRP A 32 51.76 -12.41 -21.54
C TRP A 32 52.85 -12.64 -22.59
N SER A 33 53.50 -11.56 -23.00
CA SER A 33 54.72 -11.59 -23.79
C SER A 33 55.78 -10.85 -23.00
N GLN A 34 56.95 -11.45 -22.90
CA GLN A 34 58.12 -10.78 -22.34
C GLN A 34 58.39 -9.50 -23.14
N LEU A 35 58.58 -8.39 -22.44
CA LEU A 35 59.08 -7.16 -23.05
C LEU A 35 60.49 -7.41 -23.57
N GLY A 36 60.85 -6.77 -24.68
CA GLY A 36 62.19 -6.90 -25.26
C GLY A 36 63.28 -6.53 -24.24
N TYR A 37 64.52 -6.93 -24.53
CA TYR A 37 65.68 -6.66 -23.66
C TYR A 37 65.92 -5.17 -23.36
N ASP A 38 65.26 -4.28 -24.11
CA ASP A 38 65.30 -2.82 -23.96
C ASP A 38 64.60 -2.30 -22.69
N VAL A 39 63.84 -3.14 -21.99
CA VAL A 39 63.23 -2.82 -20.68
C VAL A 39 64.00 -3.58 -19.60
N SER A 40 65.03 -2.94 -19.03
CA SER A 40 65.93 -3.58 -18.07
C SER A 40 65.75 -3.04 -16.64
N GLN A 41 65.18 -1.84 -16.51
CA GLN A 41 64.96 -1.14 -15.25
C GLN A 41 63.57 -0.48 -15.22
N GLU A 42 63.11 -0.12 -14.02
CA GLU A 42 61.75 0.40 -13.80
C GLU A 42 61.50 1.72 -14.56
N SER A 43 62.52 2.55 -14.76
CA SER A 43 62.40 3.80 -15.53
C SER A 43 61.96 3.57 -16.98
N ASP A 44 62.34 2.42 -17.57
CA ASP A 44 62.03 2.07 -18.96
C ASP A 44 60.53 1.73 -19.11
N LEU A 45 59.87 1.33 -18.02
CA LEU A 45 58.43 1.04 -18.02
C LEU A 45 57.57 2.25 -18.31
N SER A 46 58.06 3.48 -18.08
CA SER A 46 57.26 4.69 -18.32
C SER A 46 56.82 4.80 -19.77
N LYS A 47 57.68 4.41 -20.73
CA LYS A 47 57.37 4.47 -22.17
C LYS A 47 56.32 3.41 -22.55
N GLU A 48 56.49 2.19 -22.05
CA GLU A 48 55.53 1.08 -22.26
C GLU A 48 54.18 1.38 -21.60
N LEU A 49 54.18 1.94 -20.39
CA LEU A 49 52.98 2.39 -19.69
C LEU A 49 52.28 3.50 -20.46
N GLN A 50 53.00 4.45 -21.06
CA GLN A 50 52.40 5.47 -21.91
C GLN A 50 51.75 4.86 -23.15
N GLU A 51 52.40 3.90 -23.80
CA GLU A 51 51.83 3.20 -24.96
C GLU A 51 50.56 2.42 -24.57
N ILE A 52 50.62 1.61 -23.51
CA ILE A 52 49.47 0.87 -22.98
C ILE A 52 48.35 1.85 -22.60
N SER A 53 48.69 2.91 -21.87
CA SER A 53 47.71 3.91 -21.44
C SER A 53 47.06 4.64 -22.61
N SER A 54 47.82 4.96 -23.67
CA SER A 54 47.29 5.58 -24.89
C SER A 54 46.25 4.71 -25.62
N LYS A 55 46.39 3.38 -25.51
CA LYS A 55 45.43 2.40 -26.05
C LYS A 55 44.22 2.22 -25.13
N LEU A 56 44.38 2.51 -23.85
CA LEU A 56 43.34 2.43 -22.83
C LEU A 56 42.52 3.74 -22.82
N LYS A 57 41.41 3.77 -23.58
CA LYS A 57 40.33 4.78 -23.41
C LYS A 57 39.52 4.52 -22.13
N GLN A 58 40.22 4.46 -21.00
CA GLN A 58 39.62 4.18 -19.70
C GLN A 58 38.97 5.44 -19.13
N LEU A 59 37.72 5.28 -18.70
CA LEU A 59 36.90 6.36 -18.17
C LEU A 59 36.66 6.19 -16.67
N VAL A 60 36.79 7.30 -15.94
CA VAL A 60 36.23 7.47 -14.60
C VAL A 60 34.92 8.25 -14.70
N LEU A 61 33.80 7.59 -14.36
CA LEU A 61 32.48 8.20 -14.46
C LEU A 61 32.19 9.15 -13.29
N ASN A 62 32.05 10.45 -13.51
CA ASN A 62 31.75 11.40 -12.44
C ASN A 62 30.24 11.41 -12.12
N LEU A 63 29.85 10.77 -11.00
CA LEU A 63 28.45 10.64 -10.58
C LEU A 63 27.83 11.93 -10.05
N SER A 64 28.66 12.91 -9.65
CA SER A 64 28.16 14.22 -9.17
C SER A 64 27.73 15.15 -10.30
N ARG A 65 28.08 14.81 -11.56
CA ARG A 65 27.67 15.58 -12.73
C ARG A 65 26.30 15.10 -13.19
N THR A 66 25.38 16.05 -13.34
CA THR A 66 23.98 15.82 -13.71
C THR A 66 23.58 16.55 -14.99
N ASN A 67 24.45 17.43 -15.49
CA ASN A 67 24.35 18.11 -16.77
C ASN A 67 25.75 18.48 -17.28
N GLY A 68 25.83 18.93 -18.53
CA GLY A 68 27.04 19.46 -19.15
C GLY A 68 28.02 18.37 -19.58
N THR A 69 29.30 18.70 -19.62
CA THR A 69 30.36 17.78 -20.05
C THR A 69 31.50 17.69 -19.05
N TYR A 70 32.24 16.57 -19.05
CA TYR A 70 33.49 16.42 -18.30
C TYR A 70 34.46 15.48 -19.05
N TYR A 71 35.74 15.46 -18.68
CA TYR A 71 36.79 14.69 -19.36
C TYR A 71 36.92 13.25 -18.85
N ALA A 72 37.71 12.41 -19.54
CA ALA A 72 37.84 10.98 -19.25
C ALA A 72 38.31 10.61 -17.81
N ASN A 73 38.92 11.53 -17.08
CA ASN A 73 39.30 11.39 -15.67
C ASN A 73 38.19 11.77 -14.67
N GLY A 74 37.01 12.15 -15.16
CA GLY A 74 35.90 12.65 -14.34
C GLY A 74 36.03 14.13 -13.97
N ASP A 75 37.06 14.83 -14.43
CA ASP A 75 37.29 16.25 -14.15
C ASP A 75 36.53 17.13 -15.16
N PRO A 76 35.76 18.13 -14.71
CA PRO A 76 35.06 19.06 -15.60
C PRO A 76 35.99 19.98 -16.40
N ASP A 77 37.14 20.34 -15.84
CA ASP A 77 37.91 21.51 -16.26
C ASP A 77 39.25 21.10 -16.85
N LYS A 78 39.83 19.99 -16.36
CA LYS A 78 41.17 19.54 -16.75
C LYS A 78 41.14 18.18 -17.46
N ALA A 79 41.42 18.22 -18.76
CA ALA A 79 41.63 17.02 -19.56
C ALA A 79 42.83 16.19 -19.04
N PRO A 80 42.75 14.86 -19.00
CA PRO A 80 43.92 14.03 -18.79
C PRO A 80 44.80 14.04 -20.05
N THR A 81 46.11 14.01 -19.88
CA THR A 81 47.09 13.89 -20.99
C THR A 81 46.79 12.68 -21.89
N ILE A 82 46.29 11.61 -21.28
CA ILE A 82 45.90 10.39 -21.96
C ILE A 82 44.38 10.50 -22.17
N ASN A 83 43.97 10.88 -23.39
CA ASN A 83 42.59 11.20 -23.82
C ASN A 83 42.14 12.66 -23.66
N GLU A 84 42.97 13.61 -24.10
CA GLU A 84 42.67 15.06 -24.04
C GLU A 84 41.36 15.47 -24.73
N THR A 85 40.94 14.71 -25.75
CA THR A 85 39.75 15.00 -26.56
C THR A 85 38.49 14.24 -26.13
N LEU A 86 38.60 13.21 -25.27
CA LEU A 86 37.46 12.41 -24.87
C LEU A 86 36.64 13.12 -23.79
N LYS A 87 35.47 13.63 -24.18
CA LYS A 87 34.48 14.21 -23.27
C LYS A 87 33.28 13.29 -23.09
N ILE A 88 32.68 13.35 -21.91
CA ILE A 88 31.42 12.70 -21.55
C ILE A 88 30.38 13.78 -21.38
N GLU A 89 29.30 13.67 -22.13
CA GLU A 89 28.10 14.47 -22.00
C GLU A 89 27.14 13.83 -20.99
N VAL A 90 26.58 14.66 -20.12
CA VAL A 90 25.56 14.27 -19.15
C VAL A 90 24.26 14.97 -19.46
N THR A 91 23.19 14.19 -19.61
CA THR A 91 21.84 14.69 -19.87
C THR A 91 20.86 14.15 -18.84
N ASP A 92 20.03 15.04 -18.28
CA ASP A 92 18.85 14.63 -17.50
C ASP A 92 17.87 13.91 -18.42
N SER A 93 17.65 12.63 -18.12
CA SER A 93 16.77 11.75 -18.90
C SER A 93 15.35 11.69 -18.33
N GLY A 94 15.01 12.61 -17.43
CA GLY A 94 13.70 12.79 -16.84
C GLY A 94 13.47 11.99 -15.56
N LYS A 95 12.22 12.03 -15.10
CA LYS A 95 11.75 11.31 -13.93
C LYS A 95 11.50 9.83 -14.26
N VAL A 96 11.89 8.97 -13.35
CA VAL A 96 11.60 7.53 -13.37
C VAL A 96 10.74 7.22 -12.15
N HIS A 97 9.59 6.59 -12.36
CA HIS A 97 8.60 6.30 -11.30
C HIS A 97 8.27 7.52 -10.40
N ASN A 98 8.16 8.71 -10.99
CA ASN A 98 7.83 10.01 -10.36
C ASN A 98 8.84 10.58 -9.34
N ILE A 99 9.52 9.75 -8.56
CA ILE A 99 10.38 10.16 -7.44
C ILE A 99 11.88 9.91 -7.67
N TYR A 100 12.25 9.28 -8.79
CA TYR A 100 13.65 9.09 -9.15
C TYR A 100 14.02 9.95 -10.35
N LYS A 101 15.27 10.38 -10.42
CA LYS A 101 15.86 11.05 -11.59
C LYS A 101 16.91 10.14 -12.20
N ARG A 102 16.95 10.12 -13.53
CA ARG A 102 17.92 9.34 -14.31
C ARG A 102 18.82 10.28 -15.09
N TYR A 103 20.14 10.18 -14.89
CA TYR A 103 21.12 10.94 -15.65
C TYR A 103 21.88 10.01 -16.57
N LYS A 104 21.87 10.32 -17.86
CA LYS A 104 22.59 9.56 -18.89
C LYS A 104 23.95 10.21 -19.10
N HIS A 105 24.99 9.40 -19.06
CA HIS A 105 26.37 9.73 -19.36
C HIS A 105 26.77 9.02 -20.66
N ALA A 106 27.14 9.77 -21.69
CA ALA A 106 27.54 9.22 -22.98
C ALA A 106 28.77 9.99 -23.52
N PRO A 107 29.71 9.34 -24.22
CA PRO A 107 30.81 10.04 -24.86
C PRO A 107 30.31 10.94 -25.98
N THR A 108 30.89 12.13 -26.11
CA THR A 108 30.59 13.05 -27.21
C THR A 108 31.03 12.43 -28.54
N GLY A 109 30.25 12.63 -29.60
CA GLY A 109 30.59 12.16 -30.95
C GLY A 109 30.36 10.65 -31.19
N GLY A 110 29.50 10.00 -30.40
CA GLY A 110 29.07 8.61 -30.65
C GLY A 110 30.15 7.54 -30.43
N SER A 111 31.24 7.91 -29.73
CA SER A 111 32.30 6.98 -29.36
C SER A 111 31.82 5.91 -28.38
N ARG A 112 32.71 4.98 -28.02
CA ARG A 112 32.47 3.95 -26.99
C ARG A 112 33.41 4.16 -25.82
N ILE A 113 32.97 3.75 -24.64
CA ILE A 113 33.74 3.93 -23.39
C ILE A 113 33.95 2.60 -22.67
N ARG A 114 35.11 2.44 -22.04
CA ARG A 114 35.42 1.33 -21.13
C ARG A 114 35.56 1.91 -19.73
N LEU A 115 34.71 1.46 -18.81
CA LEU A 115 34.67 2.01 -17.46
C LEU A 115 35.72 1.35 -16.57
N LEU A 116 36.56 2.17 -15.94
CA LEU A 116 37.49 1.72 -14.91
C LEU A 116 36.82 1.75 -13.53
N SER A 117 36.19 2.88 -13.22
CA SER A 117 35.54 3.15 -11.94
C SER A 117 34.53 4.29 -12.10
N THR A 118 33.87 4.63 -11.00
CA THR A 118 33.08 5.86 -10.90
C THR A 118 33.69 6.77 -9.84
N LYS A 119 33.36 8.06 -9.84
CA LYS A 119 33.84 9.05 -8.88
C LYS A 119 32.63 9.74 -8.24
N ALA A 120 32.54 9.69 -6.92
CA ALA A 120 31.53 10.40 -6.14
C ALA A 120 32.21 11.12 -4.97
N SER A 121 31.90 12.40 -4.78
CA SER A 121 32.52 13.24 -3.73
C SER A 121 34.06 13.14 -3.73
N GLY A 122 34.67 13.18 -4.92
CA GLY A 122 36.12 13.09 -5.09
C GLY A 122 36.73 11.68 -4.94
N LYS A 123 35.98 10.68 -4.49
CA LYS A 123 36.48 9.33 -4.24
C LYS A 123 36.10 8.37 -5.38
N ASN A 124 37.07 7.56 -5.80
CA ASN A 124 36.84 6.51 -6.80
C ASN A 124 36.16 5.29 -6.17
N ILE A 125 35.13 4.77 -6.84
CA ILE A 125 34.37 3.57 -6.46
C ILE A 125 34.57 2.55 -7.58
N PRO A 126 35.29 1.45 -7.33
CA PRO A 126 35.59 0.44 -8.33
C PRO A 126 34.39 -0.50 -8.57
N PHE A 127 34.45 -1.24 -9.67
CA PHE A 127 33.51 -2.32 -9.99
C PHE A 127 34.03 -3.68 -9.46
N TYR A 128 33.10 -4.56 -9.08
CA TYR A 128 33.38 -5.94 -8.70
C TYR A 128 32.31 -6.90 -9.26
N PRO A 129 32.65 -7.76 -10.25
CA PRO A 129 33.95 -7.83 -10.93
C PRO A 129 34.25 -6.54 -11.75
N PRO A 130 35.51 -6.29 -12.15
CA PRO A 130 35.84 -5.18 -13.03
C PRO A 130 35.10 -5.25 -14.37
N VAL A 131 34.79 -4.09 -14.97
CA VAL A 131 33.97 -3.98 -16.19
C VAL A 131 34.69 -3.37 -17.40
N TYR A 132 35.98 -3.06 -17.26
CA TYR A 132 36.78 -2.37 -18.30
C TYR A 132 37.00 -3.20 -19.58
N GLU A 133 36.68 -4.49 -19.56
CA GLU A 133 36.75 -5.39 -20.73
C GLU A 133 35.61 -5.14 -21.73
N SER A 134 34.53 -4.51 -21.29
CA SER A 134 33.34 -4.25 -22.09
C SER A 134 33.26 -2.80 -22.55
N GLU A 135 32.79 -2.60 -23.77
CA GLU A 135 32.49 -1.29 -24.34
C GLU A 135 31.03 -0.92 -24.12
N TYR A 136 30.80 0.32 -23.70
CA TYR A 136 29.48 0.86 -23.43
C TYR A 136 29.19 2.07 -24.31
N ARG A 137 27.95 2.20 -24.76
CA ARG A 137 27.46 3.38 -25.50
C ARG A 137 27.07 4.49 -24.52
N GLU A 138 26.46 4.11 -23.41
CA GLU A 138 26.04 5.04 -22.37
C GLU A 138 25.93 4.34 -21.02
N VAL A 139 25.92 5.16 -19.97
CA VAL A 139 25.72 4.76 -18.58
C VAL A 139 24.61 5.61 -18.00
N CYS A 140 23.63 5.00 -17.34
CA CYS A 140 22.59 5.74 -16.62
C CYS A 140 22.80 5.62 -15.11
N VAL A 141 22.70 6.74 -14.39
CA VAL A 141 22.77 6.82 -12.93
C VAL A 141 21.41 7.24 -12.39
N TYR A 142 20.91 6.52 -11.38
CA TYR A 142 19.62 6.79 -10.77
C TYR A 142 19.80 7.41 -9.38
N PHE A 143 19.09 8.50 -9.12
CA PHE A 143 19.07 9.19 -7.82
C PHE A 143 17.64 9.39 -7.33
N TRP A 144 17.47 9.56 -6.02
CA TRP A 144 16.24 10.09 -5.46
C TRP A 144 16.06 11.56 -5.85
N SER A 145 14.87 11.98 -6.24
CA SER A 145 14.60 13.34 -6.75
C SER A 145 14.83 14.44 -5.72
N LEU A 146 14.74 14.13 -4.42
CA LEU A 146 15.00 15.05 -3.31
C LEU A 146 16.43 14.91 -2.73
N ASP A 147 17.29 14.11 -3.36
CA ASP A 147 18.75 14.17 -3.17
C ASP A 147 19.34 15.20 -4.13
N SER A 148 19.11 16.48 -3.83
CA SER A 148 19.52 17.61 -4.68
C SER A 148 21.04 17.72 -4.89
N GLY A 149 21.83 17.13 -3.98
CA GLY A 149 23.28 17.08 -4.11
C GLY A 149 23.79 15.81 -4.81
N HIS A 150 22.90 14.90 -5.19
CA HIS A 150 23.22 13.65 -5.90
C HIS A 150 24.31 12.87 -5.17
N THR A 151 24.25 12.89 -3.84
CA THR A 151 25.29 12.33 -2.97
C THR A 151 25.13 10.82 -2.80
N ASN A 152 23.94 10.29 -3.07
CA ASN A 152 23.57 8.90 -2.87
C ASN A 152 23.06 8.27 -4.17
N PRO A 153 23.95 7.89 -5.10
CA PRO A 153 23.53 7.14 -6.29
C PRO A 153 22.94 5.81 -5.86
N LEU A 154 21.77 5.48 -6.39
CA LEU A 154 21.01 4.29 -6.02
C LEU A 154 21.39 3.09 -6.88
N LEU A 155 21.55 3.33 -8.18
CA LEU A 155 21.73 2.29 -9.19
C LEU A 155 22.52 2.84 -10.37
N LEU A 156 23.36 1.99 -10.97
CA LEU A 156 23.94 2.20 -12.29
C LEU A 156 23.36 1.21 -13.29
N GLU A 157 23.08 1.68 -14.49
CA GLU A 157 22.72 0.86 -15.65
C GLU A 157 23.78 1.06 -16.73
N LEU A 158 24.46 -0.02 -17.11
CA LEU A 158 25.46 -0.02 -18.16
C LEU A 158 24.84 -0.59 -19.45
N LYS A 159 24.88 0.19 -20.54
CA LYS A 159 24.33 -0.23 -21.84
C LYS A 159 25.45 -0.63 -22.81
N PRO A 160 25.66 -1.94 -23.04
CA PRO A 160 26.78 -2.42 -23.83
C PRO A 160 26.64 -2.02 -25.30
N ALA A 161 27.77 -1.80 -25.97
CA ALA A 161 27.78 -1.37 -27.36
C ALA A 161 27.34 -2.47 -28.35
N SER A 162 27.39 -3.73 -27.93
CA SER A 162 26.95 -4.90 -28.70
C SER A 162 25.43 -5.01 -28.84
N GLY A 163 24.64 -4.22 -28.10
CA GLY A 163 23.18 -4.35 -28.09
C GLY A 163 22.67 -5.53 -27.24
N ILE A 164 23.54 -6.18 -26.46
CA ILE A 164 23.17 -7.18 -25.45
C ILE A 164 22.35 -6.49 -24.33
N ALA A 165 21.64 -7.30 -23.53
CA ALA A 165 20.92 -6.86 -22.35
C ALA A 165 21.78 -5.95 -21.43
N HIS A 166 21.15 -4.92 -20.90
CA HIS A 166 21.79 -3.97 -19.99
C HIS A 166 22.15 -4.67 -18.67
N SER A 167 23.20 -4.19 -18.02
CA SER A 167 23.62 -4.68 -16.71
C SER A 167 23.41 -3.62 -15.64
N TYR A 168 22.86 -4.02 -14.50
CA TYR A 168 22.58 -3.12 -13.39
C TYR A 168 23.54 -3.37 -12.23
N TYR A 169 24.01 -2.30 -11.60
CA TYR A 169 24.95 -2.35 -10.50
C TYR A 169 24.44 -1.54 -9.31
N ILE A 170 24.58 -2.11 -8.11
CA ILE A 170 24.26 -1.46 -6.84
C ILE A 170 25.53 -1.24 -6.03
N LEU A 171 25.51 -0.23 -5.15
CA LEU A 171 26.60 0.01 -4.21
C LEU A 171 26.59 -1.06 -3.11
N HIS A 172 27.60 -1.92 -3.11
CA HIS A 172 27.83 -2.89 -2.07
C HIS A 172 28.92 -2.39 -1.12
N LYS A 173 28.67 -2.44 0.20
CA LYS A 173 29.69 -2.14 1.22
C LYS A 173 30.55 -3.38 1.44
N THR A 174 31.86 -3.27 1.21
CA THR A 174 32.83 -4.33 1.50
C THR A 174 33.72 -3.89 2.65
N GLY A 175 33.20 -3.92 3.87
CA GLY A 175 33.90 -3.41 5.07
C GLY A 175 33.29 -2.12 5.60
N ARG A 176 34.02 -1.41 6.48
CA ARG A 176 33.51 -0.20 7.16
C ARG A 176 33.32 0.98 6.22
N THR A 177 34.24 1.19 5.29
CA THR A 177 34.29 2.39 4.42
C THR A 177 34.24 2.08 2.94
N ASP A 178 34.64 0.88 2.53
CA ASP A 178 34.86 0.58 1.13
C ASP A 178 33.54 0.25 0.44
N LYS A 179 33.28 0.96 -0.65
CA LYS A 179 32.13 0.72 -1.52
C LYS A 179 32.62 0.18 -2.85
N LYS A 180 31.88 -0.76 -3.41
CA LYS A 180 32.13 -1.31 -4.75
C LYS A 180 30.81 -1.45 -5.49
N TRP A 181 30.82 -1.22 -6.79
CA TRP A 181 29.68 -1.52 -7.65
C TRP A 181 29.63 -3.01 -7.91
N LYS A 182 28.55 -3.67 -7.48
CA LYS A 182 28.32 -5.09 -7.70
C LYS A 182 27.12 -5.26 -8.62
N VAL A 183 27.25 -6.15 -9.60
CA VAL A 183 26.13 -6.52 -10.47
C VAL A 183 24.98 -7.08 -9.63
N ASP A 184 23.76 -6.62 -9.90
CA ASP A 184 22.53 -7.18 -9.34
C ASP A 184 21.74 -7.83 -10.49
N PRO A 185 21.80 -9.17 -10.65
CA PRO A 185 21.15 -9.86 -11.76
C PRO A 185 19.61 -9.89 -11.62
N GLN A 186 19.05 -9.48 -10.49
CA GLN A 186 17.60 -9.46 -10.27
C GLN A 186 16.92 -8.20 -10.80
N VAL A 187 17.71 -7.22 -11.27
CA VAL A 187 17.19 -5.96 -11.79
C VAL A 187 16.82 -6.13 -13.25
N THR A 188 15.53 -5.93 -13.54
CA THR A 188 14.93 -5.86 -14.86
C THR A 188 14.08 -4.59 -14.92
N ASN A 189 13.55 -4.24 -16.09
CA ASN A 189 12.63 -3.10 -16.18
C ASN A 189 11.40 -3.26 -15.27
N SER A 190 10.91 -4.49 -15.06
CA SER A 190 9.76 -4.75 -14.19
C SER A 190 10.10 -4.73 -12.70
N THR A 191 11.35 -4.95 -12.32
CA THR A 191 11.80 -4.93 -10.90
C THR A 191 12.56 -3.66 -10.52
N LEU A 192 12.86 -2.78 -11.49
CA LEU A 192 13.64 -1.56 -11.33
C LEU A 192 13.13 -0.69 -10.17
N LYS A 193 11.82 -0.41 -10.13
CA LYS A 193 11.22 0.40 -9.06
C LYS A 193 11.49 -0.18 -7.68
N ARG A 194 11.21 -1.47 -7.49
CA ARG A 194 11.41 -2.16 -6.21
C ARG A 194 12.87 -2.09 -5.75
N VAL A 195 13.81 -2.20 -6.69
CA VAL A 195 15.24 -2.09 -6.41
C VAL A 195 15.62 -0.67 -6.02
N LEU A 196 15.12 0.34 -6.75
CA LEU A 196 15.33 1.75 -6.39
C LEU A 196 14.76 2.06 -5.00
N ASP A 197 13.55 1.61 -4.69
CA ASP A 197 12.92 1.77 -3.36
C ASP A 197 13.77 1.11 -2.25
N ARG A 198 14.29 -0.10 -2.49
CA ARG A 198 15.18 -0.83 -1.58
C ARG A 198 16.51 -0.09 -1.34
N GLU A 199 17.17 0.37 -2.40
CA GLU A 199 18.44 1.09 -2.27
C GLU A 199 18.24 2.48 -1.65
N ASN A 200 17.11 3.14 -1.92
CA ASN A 200 16.78 4.42 -1.29
C ASN A 200 16.51 4.25 0.22
N CYS A 201 15.90 3.13 0.62
CA CYS A 201 15.74 2.78 2.04
C CYS A 201 17.08 2.62 2.76
N ARG A 202 18.12 2.09 2.09
CA ARG A 202 19.48 2.02 2.67
C ARG A 202 20.09 3.40 2.90
N ASN A 203 19.58 4.43 2.23
CA ASN A 203 19.95 5.84 2.41
C ASN A 203 19.01 6.59 3.37
N GLY A 204 18.19 5.86 4.14
CA GLY A 204 17.30 6.45 5.14
C GLY A 204 15.99 7.02 4.57
N VAL A 205 15.64 6.72 3.33
CA VAL A 205 14.41 7.20 2.70
C VAL A 205 13.42 6.05 2.55
N HIS A 206 12.27 6.14 3.22
CA HIS A 206 11.36 5.02 3.45
C HIS A 206 9.95 5.27 2.89
N ILE A 207 9.28 4.20 2.50
CA ILE A 207 7.84 4.21 2.20
C ILE A 207 7.05 3.95 3.48
N ILE A 208 5.99 4.71 3.69
CA ILE A 208 5.06 4.56 4.82
C ILE A 208 3.85 3.73 4.39
N ASP A 209 3.54 2.67 5.11
CA ASP A 209 2.25 1.97 4.94
C ASP A 209 1.17 2.66 5.79
N ILE A 210 0.26 3.37 5.13
CA ILE A 210 -0.85 4.13 5.74
C ILE A 210 -2.01 3.25 6.18
N SER A 211 -1.98 1.94 5.87
CA SER A 211 -2.93 0.97 6.41
C SER A 211 -2.61 0.56 7.84
N GLN A 212 -1.35 0.75 8.27
CA GLN A 212 -0.90 0.38 9.60
C GLN A 212 -1.52 1.30 10.64
N LYS A 213 -2.05 0.69 11.70
CA LYS A 213 -2.78 1.41 12.74
C LYS A 213 -2.03 1.23 14.06
N GLY A 214 -1.82 2.33 14.76
CA GLY A 214 -1.34 2.29 16.14
C GLY A 214 -2.37 1.76 17.12
N SER A 215 -1.92 1.39 18.32
CA SER A 215 -2.80 1.18 19.46
C SER A 215 -3.14 2.53 20.10
N TYR A 216 -4.36 2.69 20.61
CA TYR A 216 -4.77 3.95 21.23
C TYR A 216 -3.87 4.29 22.43
N GLY A 217 -3.27 5.49 22.40
CA GLY A 217 -2.37 5.96 23.46
C GLY A 217 -1.06 5.18 23.61
N ARG A 218 -0.73 4.26 22.70
CA ARG A 218 0.52 3.48 22.74
C ARG A 218 1.26 3.60 21.41
N TYR A 219 2.55 3.89 21.48
CA TYR A 219 3.44 3.80 20.34
C TYR A 219 3.63 2.34 19.99
N ILE A 220 3.26 1.96 18.78
CA ILE A 220 3.69 0.70 18.18
C ILE A 220 4.60 1.02 17.01
N SER A 221 5.35 0.03 16.57
CA SER A 221 6.18 0.18 15.38
C SER A 221 5.98 -0.99 14.42
N TYR A 222 6.13 -0.73 13.13
CA TYR A 222 6.13 -1.75 12.10
C TYR A 222 7.36 -1.62 11.19
N PRO A 223 7.82 -2.72 10.58
CA PRO A 223 8.96 -2.67 9.68
C PRO A 223 8.61 -1.94 8.38
N CYS A 224 9.55 -1.15 7.85
CA CYS A 224 9.42 -0.51 6.55
C CYS A 224 9.12 -1.55 5.46
N PRO A 225 8.08 -1.36 4.63
CA PRO A 225 7.65 -2.36 3.65
C PRO A 225 8.72 -2.79 2.64
N ASP A 226 9.71 -1.94 2.35
CA ASP A 226 10.69 -2.19 1.27
C ASP A 226 12.06 -2.66 1.76
N CYS A 227 12.40 -2.45 3.03
CA CYS A 227 13.73 -2.81 3.55
C CYS A 227 13.75 -3.60 4.84
N THR A 228 12.62 -3.71 5.54
CA THR A 228 12.39 -4.37 6.85
C THR A 228 13.30 -3.98 8.01
N SER A 229 14.41 -3.28 7.75
CA SER A 229 15.44 -2.90 8.72
C SER A 229 15.12 -1.64 9.50
N LYS A 230 14.19 -0.81 9.01
CA LYS A 230 13.77 0.41 9.70
C LYS A 230 12.38 0.21 10.30
N TRP A 231 12.25 0.55 11.57
CA TRP A 231 10.98 0.61 12.27
C TRP A 231 10.34 1.99 12.11
N ILE A 232 9.07 2.00 11.70
CA ILE A 232 8.22 3.18 11.59
C ILE A 232 7.33 3.20 12.82
N GLY A 233 7.39 4.28 13.60
CA GLY A 233 6.51 4.48 14.73
C GLY A 233 5.12 4.93 14.26
N VAL A 234 4.08 4.41 14.88
CA VAL A 234 2.69 4.83 14.65
C VAL A 234 1.93 4.92 15.97
N SER A 235 1.16 5.99 16.11
CA SER A 235 0.28 6.25 17.26
C SER A 235 -1.11 6.65 16.76
N THR A 236 -2.16 6.18 17.42
CA THR A 236 -3.56 6.42 17.00
C THR A 236 -4.28 7.29 18.02
N TYR A 237 -5.02 8.28 17.52
CA TYR A 237 -5.79 9.25 18.30
C TYR A 237 -7.17 9.49 17.69
N GLY A 238 -8.03 10.23 18.41
CA GLY A 238 -9.29 10.76 17.90
C GLY A 238 -10.57 10.13 18.49
N THR A 239 -11.67 10.90 18.48
CA THR A 239 -12.95 10.50 19.08
C THR A 239 -14.00 10.11 18.03
N SER A 240 -14.17 10.93 16.98
CA SER A 240 -15.21 10.77 15.94
C SER A 240 -14.66 10.18 14.63
N TYR A 241 -13.35 10.29 14.45
CA TYR A 241 -12.53 9.61 13.44
C TYR A 241 -11.27 9.13 14.15
N SER A 242 -10.54 8.21 13.52
CA SER A 242 -9.19 7.86 13.96
C SER A 242 -8.19 8.67 13.14
N TYR A 243 -7.08 9.11 13.73
CA TYR A 243 -5.92 9.49 12.93
C TYR A 243 -4.67 8.82 13.46
N CYS A 244 -3.81 8.39 12.54
CA CYS A 244 -2.53 7.77 12.81
C CYS A 244 -1.42 8.76 12.52
N PHE A 245 -0.55 8.98 13.50
CA PHE A 245 0.69 9.75 13.32
C PHE A 245 1.83 8.78 13.06
N HIS A 246 2.28 8.71 11.81
CA HIS A 246 3.43 7.89 11.41
C HIS A 246 4.67 8.76 11.43
N TYR A 247 5.77 8.23 11.96
CA TYR A 247 7.02 8.98 12.05
C TYR A 247 8.24 8.07 11.97
N LEU A 248 9.32 8.63 11.42
CA LEU A 248 10.62 8.03 11.27
C LEU A 248 11.60 8.66 12.26
N TYR A 249 12.31 7.83 13.01
CA TYR A 249 13.36 8.28 13.94
C TYR A 249 14.68 8.57 13.22
N GLY A 250 15.39 9.60 13.67
CA GLY A 250 16.73 9.97 13.17
C GLY A 250 16.68 10.72 11.84
N SER A 251 17.80 10.73 11.09
CA SER A 251 17.94 11.38 9.79
C SER A 251 17.28 10.59 8.65
N CYS A 252 16.00 10.26 8.83
CA CYS A 252 15.19 9.46 7.91
C CYS A 252 14.06 10.29 7.30
N TYR A 253 13.69 9.96 6.06
CA TYR A 253 12.70 10.71 5.28
C TYR A 253 11.68 9.79 4.63
N ILE A 254 10.53 10.33 4.25
CA ILE A 254 9.48 9.62 3.52
C ILE A 254 9.68 9.84 2.01
N SER A 255 9.63 8.76 1.22
CA SER A 255 9.63 8.82 -0.26
C SER A 255 8.24 8.65 -0.88
N GLY A 256 7.32 8.00 -0.17
CA GLY A 256 6.00 7.69 -0.69
C GLY A 256 5.13 6.92 0.31
N PHE A 257 3.96 6.50 -0.16
CA PHE A 257 2.93 5.88 0.68
C PHE A 257 2.40 4.61 0.03
N LYS A 258 2.07 3.60 0.84
CA LYS A 258 1.34 2.38 0.47
C LYS A 258 0.12 2.23 1.36
N ASN A 259 -0.98 1.69 0.84
CA ASN A 259 -2.11 1.22 1.64
C ASN A 259 -2.10 -0.31 1.56
N GLY A 260 -1.44 -0.96 2.52
CA GLY A 260 -1.11 -2.37 2.46
C GLY A 260 -0.13 -2.66 1.33
N ARG A 261 -0.55 -3.43 0.32
CA ARG A 261 0.28 -3.75 -0.85
C ARG A 261 0.18 -2.72 -1.97
N THR A 262 -0.78 -1.80 -1.91
CA THR A 262 -1.10 -0.90 -3.02
C THR A 262 -0.39 0.44 -2.86
N GLU A 263 0.49 0.78 -3.81
CA GLU A 263 1.15 2.09 -3.86
C GLU A 263 0.13 3.23 -4.06
N GLN A 264 0.33 4.33 -3.35
CA GLN A 264 -0.50 5.51 -3.43
C GLN A 264 0.14 6.57 -4.33
N THR A 265 -0.66 7.22 -5.18
CA THR A 265 -0.23 8.21 -6.17
C THR A 265 -0.90 9.57 -5.95
N GLY A 266 -0.49 10.61 -6.68
CA GLY A 266 -1.07 11.96 -6.57
C GLY A 266 -0.57 12.80 -5.38
N ILE A 267 0.21 12.20 -4.48
CA ILE A 267 0.86 12.91 -3.37
C ILE A 267 2.27 13.34 -3.80
N THR A 268 2.45 14.63 -4.07
CA THR A 268 3.77 15.18 -4.40
C THR A 268 4.49 15.66 -3.14
N LEU A 269 5.64 15.06 -2.84
CA LEU A 269 6.50 15.48 -1.75
C LEU A 269 7.40 16.64 -2.22
N SER A 270 7.17 17.86 -1.72
CA SER A 270 8.02 19.03 -2.05
C SER A 270 9.28 19.13 -1.20
N GLY A 271 9.44 18.29 -0.17
CA GLY A 271 10.56 18.37 0.74
C GLY A 271 10.79 17.11 1.54
N ARG A 272 11.87 17.14 2.32
CA ARG A 272 12.26 16.06 3.23
C ARG A 272 11.37 16.07 4.47
N ILE A 273 10.38 15.18 4.49
CA ILE A 273 9.48 15.00 5.63
C ILE A 273 9.81 13.68 6.33
N SER A 274 9.69 13.65 7.66
CA SER A 274 9.94 12.46 8.48
C SER A 274 8.67 11.93 9.16
N ASN A 275 7.54 12.61 9.00
CA ASN A 275 6.29 12.24 9.65
C ASN A 275 5.07 12.68 8.83
N VAL A 276 3.94 12.04 9.09
CA VAL A 276 2.66 12.21 8.36
C VAL A 276 1.50 11.91 9.30
N HIS A 277 0.39 12.65 9.14
CA HIS A 277 -0.87 12.32 9.78
C HIS A 277 -1.82 11.68 8.75
N VAL A 278 -2.35 10.51 9.07
CA VAL A 278 -3.27 9.75 8.22
C VAL A 278 -4.61 9.66 8.93
N TYR A 279 -5.64 10.28 8.38
CA TYR A 279 -6.98 10.31 8.95
C TYR A 279 -7.82 9.19 8.34
N GLN A 280 -8.41 8.40 9.24
CA GLN A 280 -9.18 7.21 8.93
C GLN A 280 -10.63 7.37 9.38
N TYR A 281 -11.56 6.99 8.50
CA TYR A 281 -12.99 7.07 8.77
C TYR A 281 -13.71 5.83 8.21
N PRO A 282 -14.65 5.20 8.95
CA PRO A 282 -15.07 5.51 10.33
C PRO A 282 -13.94 5.27 11.35
N LYS A 283 -14.19 5.60 12.62
CA LYS A 283 -13.27 5.25 13.71
C LYS A 283 -13.21 3.73 13.88
N GLY A 284 -12.01 3.18 14.06
CA GLY A 284 -11.80 1.77 14.43
C GLY A 284 -11.01 0.94 13.41
N SER A 285 -11.09 -0.39 13.56
CA SER A 285 -10.42 -1.36 12.68
C SER A 285 -10.85 -1.25 11.22
N ASP A 286 -12.09 -0.82 10.97
CA ASP A 286 -12.66 -0.72 9.64
C ASP A 286 -12.45 0.67 9.02
N GLY A 287 -11.76 1.57 9.73
CA GLY A 287 -11.44 2.90 9.25
C GLY A 287 -10.59 2.87 7.98
N ILE A 288 -11.02 3.63 6.97
CA ILE A 288 -10.34 3.77 5.69
C ILE A 288 -9.52 5.05 5.71
N PRO A 289 -8.23 5.04 5.32
CA PRO A 289 -7.46 6.26 5.08
C PRO A 289 -8.11 7.09 3.97
N LEU A 290 -8.62 8.28 4.31
CA LEU A 290 -9.31 9.16 3.35
C LEU A 290 -8.67 10.54 3.22
N LEU A 291 -7.88 10.94 4.21
CA LEU A 291 -7.25 12.25 4.26
C LEU A 291 -5.83 12.12 4.85
N ILE A 292 -4.86 12.81 4.27
CA ILE A 292 -3.45 12.83 4.68
C ILE A 292 -3.03 14.27 4.90
N TYR A 293 -2.28 14.53 5.97
CA TYR A 293 -1.63 15.80 6.23
C TYR A 293 -0.11 15.65 6.34
N LEU A 294 0.63 16.45 5.56
CA LEU A 294 2.08 16.49 5.52
C LEU A 294 2.60 17.76 6.21
N PRO A 295 3.14 17.66 7.44
CA PRO A 295 3.62 18.83 8.18
C PRO A 295 4.97 19.37 7.67
N LEU A 296 5.35 20.55 8.18
CA LEU A 296 6.62 21.25 8.00
C LEU A 296 6.86 21.83 6.60
N SER A 297 7.24 20.98 5.64
CA SER A 297 7.76 21.46 4.35
C SER A 297 6.67 21.84 3.34
N SER A 298 5.41 21.52 3.64
CA SER A 298 4.31 21.75 2.72
C SER A 298 3.03 22.21 3.42
N ASN A 299 2.82 21.81 4.69
CA ASN A 299 1.55 22.01 5.41
C ASN A 299 0.36 21.65 4.50
N LYS A 300 0.50 20.58 3.70
CA LYS A 300 -0.46 20.21 2.67
C LYS A 300 -1.40 19.13 3.16
N TRP A 301 -2.64 19.23 2.70
CA TRP A 301 -3.68 18.24 2.91
C TRP A 301 -3.98 17.56 1.58
N PHE A 302 -4.09 16.25 1.61
CA PHE A 302 -4.45 15.44 0.45
C PHE A 302 -5.67 14.62 0.80
N GLU A 303 -6.68 14.64 -0.06
CA GLU A 303 -7.86 13.79 0.06
C GLU A 303 -7.83 12.71 -1.01
N ARG A 304 -8.31 11.52 -0.67
CA ARG A 304 -8.42 10.43 -1.64
C ARG A 304 -9.50 10.77 -2.67
N ILE A 305 -9.28 10.45 -3.95
CA ILE A 305 -10.23 10.80 -5.02
C ILE A 305 -11.56 10.05 -4.84
N SER A 306 -11.49 8.74 -4.69
CA SER A 306 -12.62 7.87 -4.36
C SER A 306 -12.23 6.89 -3.25
N LEU A 307 -13.19 6.13 -2.74
CA LEU A 307 -12.95 5.20 -1.64
C LEU A 307 -11.87 4.16 -2.00
N ASP A 308 -12.01 3.50 -3.15
CA ASP A 308 -11.14 2.42 -3.63
C ASP A 308 -9.94 2.90 -4.46
N SER A 309 -9.88 4.20 -4.77
CA SER A 309 -8.75 4.77 -5.49
C SER A 309 -7.47 4.73 -4.66
N ASN A 310 -6.34 4.52 -5.34
CA ASN A 310 -5.01 4.73 -4.79
C ASN A 310 -4.47 6.14 -5.10
N GLU A 311 -5.26 6.98 -5.75
CA GLU A 311 -4.91 8.34 -6.15
C GLU A 311 -5.47 9.37 -5.16
N TRP A 312 -4.66 10.41 -4.94
CA TRP A 312 -4.92 11.48 -4.01
C TRP A 312 -4.83 12.82 -4.72
N THR A 313 -5.61 13.79 -4.26
CA THR A 313 -5.55 15.17 -4.74
C THR A 313 -5.38 16.14 -3.58
N GLU A 314 -4.73 17.28 -3.81
CA GLU A 314 -4.55 18.31 -2.79
C GLU A 314 -5.92 18.93 -2.45
N VAL A 315 -6.22 19.09 -1.16
CA VAL A 315 -7.46 19.72 -0.70
C VAL A 315 -7.45 21.19 -1.10
N SER A 316 -8.53 21.64 -1.75
CA SER A 316 -8.70 23.03 -2.17
C SER A 316 -8.53 24.02 -1.00
N GLN A 317 -7.83 25.13 -1.24
CA GLN A 317 -7.42 26.10 -0.20
C GLN A 317 -8.55 26.52 0.76
N GLY A 318 -9.76 26.79 0.25
CA GLY A 318 -10.90 27.21 1.09
C GLY A 318 -11.51 26.12 1.99
N LYS A 319 -11.18 24.85 1.76
CA LYS A 319 -11.67 23.71 2.57
C LYS A 319 -10.59 23.14 3.49
N LYS A 320 -9.37 23.66 3.41
CA LYS A 320 -8.20 23.15 4.10
C LYS A 320 -8.33 23.38 5.61
N PRO A 321 -8.15 22.35 6.45
CA PRO A 321 -8.01 22.56 7.89
C PRO A 321 -6.71 23.32 8.18
N GLU A 322 -6.76 24.29 9.09
CA GLU A 322 -5.59 25.12 9.43
C GLU A 322 -4.56 24.37 10.27
N SER A 323 -4.99 23.30 10.96
CA SER A 323 -4.21 22.54 11.92
C SER A 323 -4.63 21.07 11.86
N PRO A 324 -3.70 20.12 12.09
CA PRO A 324 -4.03 18.70 12.19
C PRO A 324 -4.78 18.31 13.48
N PHE A 325 -4.92 19.25 14.43
CA PHE A 325 -5.38 18.97 15.78
C PHE A 325 -6.89 19.22 15.98
N SER A 326 -7.36 18.90 17.19
CA SER A 326 -8.78 18.90 17.59
C SER A 326 -9.51 20.23 17.38
N SER A 327 -8.80 21.36 17.35
CA SER A 327 -9.41 22.67 17.09
C SER A 327 -10.05 22.79 15.70
N GLN A 328 -9.69 21.91 14.76
CA GLN A 328 -10.24 21.88 13.39
C GLN A 328 -11.05 20.59 13.12
N LYS A 329 -11.51 19.92 14.19
CA LYS A 329 -12.25 18.65 14.11
C LYS A 329 -13.43 18.71 13.15
N ASP A 330 -14.17 19.82 13.13
CA ASP A 330 -15.37 19.97 12.30
C ASP A 330 -15.06 20.11 10.81
N LYS A 331 -13.98 20.81 10.43
CA LYS A 331 -13.51 20.84 9.05
C LYS A 331 -13.00 19.47 8.59
N ILE A 332 -12.23 18.78 9.45
CA ILE A 332 -11.70 17.44 9.14
C ILE A 332 -12.84 16.44 8.95
N ILE A 333 -13.81 16.37 9.88
CA ILE A 333 -14.95 15.44 9.75
C ILE A 333 -15.81 15.78 8.54
N THR A 334 -15.94 17.07 8.17
CA THR A 334 -16.67 17.49 6.96
C THR A 334 -16.03 16.91 5.69
N LEU A 335 -14.70 16.99 5.57
CA LEU A 335 -13.96 16.39 4.44
C LEU A 335 -14.11 14.86 4.41
N LEU A 336 -13.97 14.21 5.57
CA LEU A 336 -14.11 12.75 5.69
C LEU A 336 -15.53 12.29 5.29
N LYS A 337 -16.58 12.96 5.78
CA LYS A 337 -17.99 12.65 5.46
C LYS A 337 -18.34 12.95 4.00
N ALA A 338 -17.70 13.94 3.38
CA ALA A 338 -17.90 14.22 1.95
C ALA A 338 -17.45 13.03 1.08
N LYS A 339 -16.36 12.36 1.47
CA LYS A 339 -15.84 11.16 0.80
C LYS A 339 -16.62 9.90 1.17
N LEU A 340 -16.87 9.69 2.46
CA LEU A 340 -17.59 8.54 2.99
C LEU A 340 -18.78 9.00 3.85
N PRO A 341 -19.95 9.23 3.23
CA PRO A 341 -21.12 9.72 3.96
C PRO A 341 -21.67 8.64 4.90
N THR A 342 -22.23 9.06 6.03
CA THR A 342 -23.11 8.22 6.86
C THR A 342 -24.52 8.37 6.35
N VAL A 343 -25.17 7.31 5.90
CA VAL A 343 -26.51 7.35 5.30
C VAL A 343 -27.47 6.48 6.09
N THR A 344 -28.61 7.06 6.44
CA THR A 344 -29.72 6.30 7.02
C THR A 344 -30.57 5.72 5.90
N ILE A 345 -30.60 4.39 5.82
CA ILE A 345 -31.45 3.64 4.90
C ILE A 345 -32.68 3.16 5.68
N ASP A 346 -33.85 3.56 5.19
CA ASP A 346 -35.13 3.05 5.67
C ASP A 346 -35.58 1.89 4.78
N LEU A 347 -35.57 0.68 5.34
CA LEU A 347 -35.89 -0.53 4.59
C LEU A 347 -37.39 -0.70 4.29
N GLY A 348 -38.25 0.05 4.98
CA GLY A 348 -39.70 0.05 4.72
C GLY A 348 -40.09 1.10 3.69
N GLN A 349 -39.27 2.15 3.50
CA GLN A 349 -39.52 3.17 2.50
C GLN A 349 -39.16 2.65 1.10
N THR A 350 -40.15 2.16 0.36
CA THR A 350 -39.92 1.71 -1.01
C THR A 350 -40.68 2.48 -2.07
N ASN A 351 -41.69 3.31 -1.76
CA ASN A 351 -42.50 4.03 -2.77
C ASN A 351 -42.84 3.18 -4.02
N ALA A 352 -42.86 1.85 -3.87
CA ALA A 352 -42.77 0.92 -4.96
C ALA A 352 -44.20 0.51 -5.31
N ASP A 353 -44.97 1.48 -5.80
CA ASP A 353 -46.39 1.26 -6.10
C ASP A 353 -46.60 0.18 -7.16
N ASN A 354 -45.56 -0.23 -7.90
CA ASN A 354 -45.43 -1.53 -8.59
C ASN A 354 -44.05 -1.73 -9.29
N GLY A 355 -43.09 -0.80 -9.14
CA GLY A 355 -41.82 -0.82 -9.87
C GLY A 355 -40.81 -1.88 -9.41
N ALA A 356 -40.01 -2.37 -10.36
CA ALA A 356 -38.84 -3.23 -10.07
C ALA A 356 -37.65 -2.42 -9.49
N SER A 357 -37.68 -1.09 -9.56
CA SER A 357 -36.67 -0.21 -8.98
C SER A 357 -37.29 1.14 -8.62
N GLY A 358 -36.62 1.91 -7.77
CA GLY A 358 -37.03 3.27 -7.42
C GLY A 358 -35.97 4.00 -6.61
N THR A 359 -36.31 5.22 -6.20
CA THR A 359 -35.42 6.06 -5.39
C THR A 359 -36.18 6.77 -4.28
N TYR A 360 -35.48 7.13 -3.21
CA TYR A 360 -35.99 8.04 -2.18
C TYR A 360 -34.84 8.83 -1.55
N SER A 361 -35.18 9.87 -0.79
CA SER A 361 -34.19 10.69 -0.07
C SER A 361 -33.89 10.10 1.31
N GLY A 362 -32.65 9.67 1.52
CA GLY A 362 -32.13 9.31 2.83
C GLY A 362 -31.43 10.49 3.51
N THR A 363 -31.37 10.45 4.85
CA THR A 363 -30.65 11.46 5.63
C THR A 363 -29.18 11.09 5.79
N SER A 364 -28.30 12.08 5.63
CA SER A 364 -26.85 11.95 5.82
C SER A 364 -26.33 13.17 6.58
N GLY A 365 -26.51 13.14 7.90
CA GLY A 365 -26.33 14.33 8.73
C GLY A 365 -27.28 15.44 8.27
N GLU A 366 -26.73 16.60 7.90
CA GLU A 366 -27.48 17.77 7.43
C GLU A 366 -27.81 17.72 5.93
N THR A 367 -27.30 16.73 5.19
CA THR A 367 -27.53 16.62 3.74
C THR A 367 -28.42 15.44 3.41
N THR A 368 -29.23 15.57 2.37
CA THR A 368 -29.97 14.44 1.79
C THR A 368 -29.10 13.69 0.77
N LYS A 369 -29.33 12.39 0.64
CA LYS A 369 -28.71 11.52 -0.37
C LYS A 369 -29.79 10.72 -1.08
N THR A 370 -29.68 10.60 -2.40
CA THR A 370 -30.54 9.70 -3.17
C THR A 370 -30.16 8.26 -2.88
N ILE A 371 -31.09 7.52 -2.28
CA ILE A 371 -31.00 6.07 -2.12
C ILE A 371 -31.73 5.45 -3.30
N GLN A 372 -31.06 4.54 -3.99
CA GLN A 372 -31.65 3.73 -5.05
C GLN A 372 -31.98 2.36 -4.47
N PHE A 373 -33.07 1.75 -4.93
CA PHE A 373 -33.36 0.37 -4.60
C PHE A 373 -33.82 -0.43 -5.82
N ILE A 374 -33.54 -1.74 -5.79
CA ILE A 374 -33.99 -2.71 -6.79
C ILE A 374 -34.75 -3.83 -6.07
N LYS A 375 -35.98 -4.08 -6.52
CA LYS A 375 -36.85 -5.16 -6.05
C LYS A 375 -36.66 -6.40 -6.93
N GLN A 376 -36.43 -7.55 -6.31
CA GLN A 376 -36.28 -8.83 -6.99
C GLN A 376 -37.19 -9.89 -6.37
N GLY A 377 -37.94 -10.61 -7.19
CA GLY A 377 -38.67 -11.80 -6.75
C GLY A 377 -37.71 -12.98 -6.57
N ILE A 378 -37.76 -13.63 -5.41
CA ILE A 378 -36.90 -14.80 -5.10
C ILE A 378 -37.68 -16.12 -5.30
N GLY A 379 -39.01 -16.05 -5.43
CA GLY A 379 -39.91 -17.20 -5.57
C GLY A 379 -40.68 -17.51 -4.29
N SER A 380 -41.73 -18.34 -4.38
CA SER A 380 -42.60 -18.75 -3.25
C SER A 380 -43.16 -17.57 -2.41
N GLY A 381 -43.37 -16.41 -3.03
CA GLY A 381 -43.87 -15.21 -2.35
C GLY A 381 -42.82 -14.39 -1.61
N PHE A 382 -41.53 -14.73 -1.68
CA PHE A 382 -40.46 -13.91 -1.11
C PHE A 382 -39.95 -12.87 -2.11
N VAL A 383 -39.57 -11.70 -1.59
CA VAL A 383 -38.93 -10.64 -2.37
C VAL A 383 -37.70 -10.13 -1.64
N SER A 384 -36.74 -9.60 -2.39
CA SER A 384 -35.64 -8.80 -1.83
C SER A 384 -35.64 -7.39 -2.38
N PHE A 385 -35.09 -6.48 -1.58
CA PHE A 385 -34.79 -5.11 -1.95
C PHE A 385 -33.30 -4.87 -1.74
N THR A 386 -32.60 -4.44 -2.78
CA THR A 386 -31.18 -4.06 -2.71
C THR A 386 -31.08 -2.55 -2.78
N TYR A 387 -30.59 -1.93 -1.70
CA TYR A 387 -30.41 -0.49 -1.53
C TYR A 387 -28.95 -0.10 -1.75
N SER A 388 -28.73 1.00 -2.46
CA SER A 388 -27.42 1.62 -2.65
C SER A 388 -27.55 3.15 -2.64
N VAL A 389 -26.42 3.85 -2.51
CA VAL A 389 -26.40 5.32 -2.55
C VAL A 389 -25.93 5.76 -3.94
N GLU A 390 -26.70 6.63 -4.58
CA GLU A 390 -26.39 7.09 -5.93
C GLU A 390 -24.98 7.72 -6.02
N LYS A 391 -24.21 7.31 -7.04
CA LYS A 391 -22.86 7.81 -7.33
C LYS A 391 -21.87 7.64 -6.16
N LYS A 392 -22.06 6.63 -5.32
CA LYS A 392 -21.16 6.30 -4.21
C LYS A 392 -20.81 4.82 -4.24
N ASP A 393 -19.50 4.55 -4.24
CA ASP A 393 -18.96 3.18 -4.19
C ASP A 393 -19.04 2.57 -2.78
N GLY A 394 -19.38 3.38 -1.77
CA GLY A 394 -19.59 2.93 -0.41
C GLY A 394 -20.03 4.05 0.52
N PHE A 395 -20.61 3.65 1.65
CA PHE A 395 -21.14 4.55 2.67
C PHE A 395 -21.14 3.87 4.03
N ILE A 396 -21.15 4.66 5.11
CA ILE A 396 -21.42 4.15 6.46
C ILE A 396 -22.93 4.04 6.59
N VAL A 397 -23.44 2.86 6.97
CA VAL A 397 -24.88 2.63 7.01
C VAL A 397 -25.46 2.75 8.41
N ASN A 398 -26.56 3.51 8.52
CA ASN A 398 -27.51 3.45 9.62
C ASN A 398 -28.80 2.80 9.11
N LEU A 399 -29.29 1.76 9.77
CA LEU A 399 -30.49 1.06 9.33
C LEU A 399 -31.69 1.34 10.21
N GLN A 400 -32.81 1.62 9.55
CA GLN A 400 -34.11 1.75 10.17
C GLN A 400 -35.20 1.09 9.31
N HIS A 401 -36.39 0.98 9.86
CA HIS A 401 -37.57 0.51 9.16
C HIS A 401 -38.78 1.34 9.61
N ASN A 402 -39.39 2.07 8.69
CA ASN A 402 -40.44 3.06 8.93
C ASN A 402 -40.08 4.00 10.09
N GLY A 403 -38.91 4.62 10.00
CA GLY A 403 -38.39 5.54 11.03
C GLY A 403 -37.84 4.87 12.30
N SER A 404 -38.04 3.55 12.49
CA SER A 404 -37.59 2.85 13.71
C SER A 404 -36.23 2.19 13.52
N PRO A 405 -35.20 2.53 14.32
CA PRO A 405 -33.87 1.93 14.22
C PRO A 405 -33.87 0.40 14.36
N LEU A 406 -33.00 -0.27 13.61
CA LEU A 406 -32.82 -1.73 13.69
C LEU A 406 -31.74 -2.08 14.71
N GLN A 407 -32.16 -2.34 15.96
CA GLN A 407 -31.28 -2.68 17.07
C GLN A 407 -30.49 -3.96 16.82
N GLY A 408 -29.22 -3.98 17.21
CA GLY A 408 -28.31 -5.13 17.05
C GLY A 408 -27.45 -5.11 15.78
N ILE A 409 -27.69 -4.16 14.86
CA ILE A 409 -26.82 -3.93 13.70
C ILE A 409 -25.89 -2.76 13.99
N PRO A 410 -24.55 -2.92 13.90
CA PRO A 410 -23.61 -1.84 14.13
C PRO A 410 -23.78 -0.69 13.13
N GLN A 411 -23.86 0.54 13.64
CA GLN A 411 -24.05 1.79 12.87
C GLN A 411 -22.76 2.37 12.27
N THR A 412 -21.67 1.60 12.30
CA THR A 412 -20.34 2.02 11.84
C THR A 412 -19.83 1.18 10.67
N LEU A 413 -20.69 0.35 10.08
CA LEU A 413 -20.30 -0.53 8.99
C LEU A 413 -20.19 0.24 7.67
N VAL A 414 -19.07 0.05 6.99
CA VAL A 414 -18.87 0.56 5.63
C VAL A 414 -19.32 -0.50 4.62
N VAL A 415 -20.35 -0.16 3.86
CA VAL A 415 -21.02 -1.07 2.94
C VAL A 415 -21.10 -0.46 1.54
N LYS A 416 -21.19 -1.32 0.53
CA LYS A 416 -21.51 -0.96 -0.85
C LYS A 416 -23.02 -0.95 -1.09
N SER A 417 -23.70 -1.95 -0.52
CA SER A 417 -25.14 -2.12 -0.65
C SER A 417 -25.75 -2.79 0.58
N VAL A 418 -27.06 -2.64 0.74
CA VAL A 418 -27.86 -3.31 1.76
C VAL A 418 -28.96 -4.10 1.08
N LYS A 419 -29.15 -5.36 1.45
CA LYS A 419 -30.17 -6.23 0.89
C LYS A 419 -31.14 -6.70 1.96
N ALA A 420 -32.41 -6.37 1.84
CA ALA A 420 -33.46 -6.77 2.77
C ALA A 420 -34.35 -7.84 2.14
N TYR A 421 -34.67 -8.89 2.90
CA TYR A 421 -35.48 -10.03 2.44
C TYR A 421 -36.81 -10.06 3.18
N TYR A 422 -37.93 -10.11 2.44
CA TYR A 422 -39.28 -10.03 2.99
C TYR A 422 -40.15 -11.25 2.67
N ASP A 423 -41.04 -11.61 3.60
CA ASP A 423 -42.17 -12.54 3.39
C ASP A 423 -43.36 -11.82 2.74
N GLY A 424 -43.40 -11.79 1.41
CA GLY A 424 -44.45 -11.10 0.64
C GLY A 424 -43.97 -9.80 0.00
N PRO A 425 -44.74 -9.23 -0.92
CA PRO A 425 -44.32 -8.09 -1.73
C PRO A 425 -44.33 -6.73 -1.02
N ASN A 426 -44.87 -6.68 0.21
CA ASN A 426 -45.07 -5.44 0.97
C ASN A 426 -43.95 -5.28 2.03
N PRO A 427 -43.00 -4.34 1.80
CA PRO A 427 -41.91 -4.06 2.73
C PRO A 427 -42.31 -3.15 3.90
N ASP A 428 -43.51 -2.57 3.92
CA ASP A 428 -43.94 -1.65 4.98
C ASP A 428 -44.20 -2.39 6.31
N ASP A 429 -44.46 -3.70 6.27
CA ASP A 429 -44.62 -4.50 7.49
C ASP A 429 -43.27 -5.01 7.97
N LYS A 430 -42.73 -4.36 9.01
CA LYS A 430 -41.50 -4.79 9.69
C LYS A 430 -41.54 -6.26 10.09
N ASN A 431 -42.71 -6.84 10.35
CA ASN A 431 -42.83 -8.24 10.74
C ASN A 431 -42.59 -9.23 9.58
N LYS A 432 -42.59 -8.75 8.34
CA LYS A 432 -42.24 -9.51 7.15
C LYS A 432 -40.75 -9.45 6.83
N LEU A 433 -39.99 -8.51 7.41
CA LEU A 433 -38.55 -8.46 7.26
C LEU A 433 -37.89 -9.66 7.96
N LEU A 434 -37.22 -10.51 7.18
CA LEU A 434 -36.65 -11.79 7.60
C LEU A 434 -35.14 -11.69 7.82
N VAL A 435 -34.43 -11.20 6.81
CA VAL A 435 -32.96 -11.19 6.77
C VAL A 435 -32.49 -9.86 6.20
N ILE A 436 -31.36 -9.37 6.71
CA ILE A 436 -30.65 -8.21 6.18
C ILE A 436 -29.24 -8.67 5.81
N GLY A 437 -28.88 -8.59 4.54
CA GLY A 437 -27.52 -8.75 4.06
C GLY A 437 -26.85 -7.40 3.86
N LEU A 438 -25.63 -7.23 4.35
CA LEU A 438 -24.80 -6.06 4.09
C LEU A 438 -23.62 -6.50 3.25
N GLU A 439 -23.49 -5.92 2.06
CA GLU A 439 -22.29 -6.07 1.24
C GLU A 439 -21.22 -5.13 1.80
N LYS A 440 -20.32 -5.68 2.61
CA LYS A 440 -19.16 -4.96 3.14
C LYS A 440 -18.23 -4.58 2.00
N ARG A 441 -17.44 -3.55 2.26
CA ARG A 441 -16.39 -3.12 1.34
C ARG A 441 -15.11 -3.97 1.39
N SER A 442 -14.99 -4.92 2.33
CA SER A 442 -13.78 -5.66 2.69
C SER A 442 -12.88 -6.08 1.51
N ALA A 443 -11.56 -6.09 1.74
CA ALA A 443 -10.55 -6.35 0.70
C ALA A 443 -10.30 -7.85 0.41
N GLY A 444 -11.23 -8.75 0.75
CA GLY A 444 -10.98 -10.19 0.70
C GLY A 444 -12.23 -11.00 0.35
N PRO A 445 -12.12 -11.98 -0.58
CA PRO A 445 -13.26 -12.67 -1.20
C PRO A 445 -14.12 -13.52 -0.24
N ARG A 446 -13.76 -13.61 1.05
CA ARG A 446 -14.49 -14.39 2.05
C ARG A 446 -15.28 -13.54 3.06
N ASP A 447 -15.06 -12.22 3.10
CA ASP A 447 -15.63 -11.32 4.13
C ASP A 447 -16.45 -10.17 3.53
N ASP A 448 -16.93 -10.34 2.29
CA ASP A 448 -17.64 -9.31 1.54
C ASP A 448 -19.10 -9.15 1.99
N TYR A 449 -19.65 -10.11 2.73
CA TYR A 449 -21.05 -10.07 3.18
C TYR A 449 -21.16 -10.35 4.67
N VAL A 450 -22.08 -9.64 5.33
CA VAL A 450 -22.57 -10.01 6.66
C VAL A 450 -24.09 -10.07 6.64
N TYR A 451 -24.64 -11.17 7.12
CA TYR A 451 -26.07 -11.36 7.25
C TYR A 451 -26.51 -11.20 8.70
N TYR A 452 -27.64 -10.54 8.89
CA TYR A 452 -28.34 -10.41 10.15
C TYR A 452 -29.70 -11.05 10.03
N SER A 453 -30.06 -11.84 11.05
CA SER A 453 -31.41 -12.38 11.23
C SER A 453 -31.87 -12.09 12.65
N ARG A 454 -33.12 -12.42 12.96
CA ARG A 454 -33.67 -12.29 14.31
C ARG A 454 -34.46 -13.55 14.63
N GLU A 455 -34.41 -13.98 15.88
CA GLU A 455 -35.09 -15.20 16.31
C GLU A 455 -36.60 -14.98 16.37
N THR A 456 -37.00 -13.87 16.98
CA THR A 456 -38.39 -13.45 17.17
C THR A 456 -38.65 -12.10 16.48
N LYS A 457 -39.92 -11.68 16.38
CA LYS A 457 -40.26 -10.35 15.83
C LYS A 457 -39.82 -9.19 16.71
N ALA A 458 -39.67 -9.42 18.02
CA ALA A 458 -39.29 -8.42 19.02
C ALA A 458 -37.79 -8.44 19.34
N SER A 459 -37.06 -9.49 18.97
CA SER A 459 -35.64 -9.62 19.28
C SER A 459 -34.76 -8.65 18.48
N THR A 460 -33.62 -8.31 19.06
CA THR A 460 -32.51 -7.63 18.39
C THR A 460 -32.00 -8.47 17.23
N TRP A 461 -31.52 -7.79 16.18
CA TRP A 461 -30.84 -8.42 15.07
C TRP A 461 -29.51 -9.01 15.54
N THR A 462 -29.22 -10.25 15.15
CA THR A 462 -27.97 -10.95 15.48
C THR A 462 -27.27 -11.39 14.21
N VAL A 463 -25.94 -11.46 14.27
CA VAL A 463 -25.12 -11.90 13.14
C VAL A 463 -25.38 -13.38 12.86
N ASP A 464 -25.70 -13.71 11.62
CA ASP A 464 -25.89 -15.07 11.14
C ASP A 464 -24.55 -15.66 10.67
N LEU A 465 -23.81 -16.26 11.59
CA LEU A 465 -22.45 -16.76 11.36
C LEU A 465 -22.36 -17.83 10.28
N GLN A 466 -23.43 -18.61 10.05
CA GLN A 466 -23.42 -19.68 9.06
C GLN A 466 -23.42 -19.14 7.64
N LYS A 467 -24.13 -18.03 7.42
CA LYS A 467 -24.24 -17.38 6.11
C LYS A 467 -22.98 -16.61 5.72
N ASN A 468 -22.17 -16.20 6.69
CA ASN A 468 -20.93 -15.45 6.44
C ASN A 468 -19.79 -16.33 5.91
N ILE A 469 -19.92 -17.67 5.92
CA ILE A 469 -18.88 -18.61 5.47
C ILE A 469 -19.02 -18.93 3.98
N LYS A 470 -20.20 -18.77 3.37
CA LYS A 470 -20.49 -19.12 1.97
C LYS A 470 -20.59 -17.90 1.05
N SER A 471 -19.45 -17.33 0.67
CA SER A 471 -19.19 -16.57 -0.58
C SER A 471 -20.35 -15.77 -1.19
N GLY A 472 -20.99 -14.86 -0.43
CA GLY A 472 -21.98 -13.92 -0.97
C GLY A 472 -23.22 -14.52 -1.62
N VAL A 473 -23.46 -15.82 -1.46
CA VAL A 473 -24.64 -16.49 -2.01
C VAL A 473 -25.85 -15.97 -1.22
N PRO A 474 -26.90 -15.46 -1.88
CA PRO A 474 -28.15 -15.09 -1.21
C PRO A 474 -28.64 -16.23 -0.32
N PRO A 475 -29.34 -15.93 0.81
CA PRO A 475 -30.00 -16.97 1.59
C PRO A 475 -30.79 -17.88 0.68
N LEU A 476 -30.58 -19.19 0.83
CA LEU A 476 -31.30 -20.15 0.01
C LEU A 476 -32.80 -20.02 0.31
N LEU A 477 -33.64 -20.23 -0.71
CA LEU A 477 -35.10 -20.18 -0.56
C LEU A 477 -35.59 -21.07 0.60
N THR A 478 -34.93 -22.20 0.81
CA THR A 478 -35.19 -23.12 1.93
C THR A 478 -34.97 -22.44 3.29
N GLU A 479 -33.89 -21.69 3.46
CA GLU A 479 -33.58 -20.97 4.71
C GLU A 479 -34.61 -19.87 5.00
N LEU A 480 -35.06 -19.15 3.97
CA LEU A 480 -36.12 -18.15 4.12
C LEU A 480 -37.45 -18.79 4.55
N LYS A 481 -37.76 -19.98 4.01
CA LYS A 481 -38.93 -20.78 4.40
C LYS A 481 -38.85 -21.25 5.86
N GLU A 482 -37.69 -21.75 6.28
CA GLU A 482 -37.44 -22.20 7.65
C GLU A 482 -37.56 -21.04 8.65
N LEU A 483 -36.93 -19.90 8.35
CA LEU A 483 -37.02 -18.72 9.22
C LEU A 483 -38.47 -18.21 9.33
N LYS A 484 -39.20 -18.17 8.22
CA LYS A 484 -40.64 -17.83 8.22
C LYS A 484 -41.44 -18.81 9.07
N ALA A 485 -41.19 -20.12 8.96
CA ALA A 485 -41.87 -21.13 9.76
C ALA A 485 -41.59 -20.96 11.26
N LYS A 486 -40.32 -20.71 11.63
CA LYS A 486 -39.89 -20.46 13.01
C LYS A 486 -40.58 -19.23 13.61
N LEU A 487 -40.55 -18.10 12.91
CA LEU A 487 -41.20 -16.84 13.34
C LEU A 487 -42.72 -16.98 13.48
N LYS A 488 -43.36 -17.83 12.66
CA LYS A 488 -44.79 -18.15 12.79
C LYS A 488 -45.07 -19.03 14.02
N ALA A 489 -44.24 -20.05 14.26
CA ALA A 489 -44.38 -20.96 15.39
C ALA A 489 -44.24 -20.23 16.74
N GLU A 490 -43.26 -19.33 16.85
CA GLU A 490 -43.07 -18.51 18.05
C GLU A 490 -44.25 -17.57 18.31
N ARG A 491 -44.80 -16.96 17.26
CA ARG A 491 -46.01 -16.13 17.40
C ARG A 491 -47.20 -16.93 17.92
N LYS A 492 -47.35 -18.18 17.47
CA LYS A 492 -48.41 -19.07 17.97
C LYS A 492 -48.22 -19.35 19.47
N LYS A 493 -47.00 -19.70 19.89
CA LYS A 493 -46.65 -19.91 21.30
C LYS A 493 -46.92 -18.69 22.17
N SER A 494 -46.55 -17.49 21.74
CA SER A 494 -46.80 -16.25 22.51
C SER A 494 -48.29 -15.94 22.70
N ARG A 495 -49.15 -16.30 21.72
CA ARG A 495 -50.60 -16.08 21.85
C ARG A 495 -51.25 -17.10 22.79
N GLU A 496 -50.75 -18.33 22.80
CA GLU A 496 -51.23 -19.38 23.68
C GLU A 496 -50.84 -19.10 25.14
N SER A 497 -49.63 -18.56 25.39
CA SER A 497 -49.22 -18.15 26.74
C SER A 497 -50.05 -16.97 27.27
N ASP A 498 -50.27 -15.93 26.46
CA ASP A 498 -51.07 -14.77 26.87
C ASP A 498 -52.53 -15.13 27.14
N GLY A 499 -53.06 -16.13 26.42
CA GLY A 499 -54.40 -16.68 26.63
C GLY A 499 -54.51 -17.49 27.93
N ALA A 500 -53.50 -18.29 28.25
CA ALA A 500 -53.46 -19.08 29.49
C ALA A 500 -53.29 -18.19 30.73
N GLU A 501 -52.45 -17.16 30.66
CA GLU A 501 -52.21 -16.23 31.77
C GLU A 501 -53.45 -15.36 32.07
N LYS A 502 -54.14 -14.87 31.03
CA LYS A 502 -55.44 -14.19 31.22
C LYS A 502 -56.54 -15.11 31.76
N SER A 503 -56.51 -16.41 31.47
CA SER A 503 -57.47 -17.37 32.04
C SER A 503 -57.20 -17.67 33.52
N THR A 504 -55.93 -17.56 33.95
CA THR A 504 -55.51 -17.81 35.34
C THR A 504 -55.77 -16.57 36.21
N LEU A 505 -55.52 -15.36 35.70
CA LEU A 505 -55.88 -14.10 36.38
C LEU A 505 -57.40 -13.91 36.54
N ARG A 506 -58.21 -14.44 35.62
CA ARG A 506 -59.69 -14.42 35.77
C ARG A 506 -60.22 -15.41 36.80
N LYS A 507 -59.45 -16.44 37.20
CA LYS A 507 -59.81 -17.37 38.28
C LYS A 507 -59.33 -16.93 39.67
N VAL A 508 -58.38 -15.99 39.76
CA VAL A 508 -57.88 -15.48 41.05
C VAL A 508 -58.68 -14.27 41.56
N LEU A 509 -59.46 -13.58 40.71
CA LEU A 509 -60.32 -12.46 41.15
C LEU A 509 -61.66 -12.89 41.78
N GLU A 510 -61.96 -14.19 41.85
CA GLU A 510 -63.16 -14.75 42.51
C GLU A 510 -62.83 -15.60 43.75
N GLY A 511 -61.57 -15.59 44.23
CA GLY A 511 -61.10 -16.41 45.34
C GLY A 511 -60.46 -15.62 46.49
N THR A 512 -61.09 -15.74 47.65
CA THR A 512 -60.81 -15.23 49.00
C THR A 512 -59.33 -15.18 49.48
N VAL A 513 -59.06 -14.16 50.31
CA VAL A 513 -58.01 -13.96 51.34
C VAL A 513 -57.16 -15.19 51.74
N GLY A 514 -55.82 -15.08 51.66
CA GLY A 514 -54.90 -16.00 52.35
C GLY A 514 -53.41 -15.89 51.94
N THR A 515 -52.62 -15.22 52.79
CA THR A 515 -51.23 -15.53 53.24
C THR A 515 -50.14 -16.10 52.28
N LEU A 516 -49.09 -15.29 52.08
CA LEU A 516 -47.62 -15.54 52.03
C LEU A 516 -46.93 -16.54 51.07
N ALA A 517 -45.72 -16.08 50.65
CA ALA A 517 -44.46 -16.82 50.39
C ALA A 517 -44.04 -17.18 48.94
N THR A 518 -43.05 -16.41 48.47
CA THR A 518 -41.76 -16.77 47.80
C THR A 518 -41.61 -17.80 46.65
N VAL A 519 -40.84 -17.33 45.66
CA VAL A 519 -39.85 -18.01 44.77
C VAL A 519 -40.38 -18.73 43.53
N GLY A 520 -39.89 -18.27 42.37
CA GLY A 520 -39.99 -18.97 41.09
C GLY A 520 -39.15 -18.30 40.01
N THR A 521 -37.85 -18.60 39.98
CA THR A 521 -36.92 -18.32 38.87
C THR A 521 -37.48 -18.86 37.55
N VAL A 522 -37.77 -17.97 36.60
CA VAL A 522 -38.07 -18.34 35.21
C VAL A 522 -36.76 -18.73 34.53
N GLY A 523 -36.56 -20.03 34.34
CA GLY A 523 -35.46 -20.57 33.55
C GLY A 523 -35.64 -20.21 32.08
N VAL A 524 -34.84 -19.26 31.58
CA VAL A 524 -34.66 -19.06 30.15
C VAL A 524 -33.80 -20.20 29.63
N THR A 525 -34.42 -21.18 28.99
CA THR A 525 -33.70 -22.21 28.23
C THR A 525 -33.08 -21.56 27.00
N VAL A 526 -31.79 -21.21 27.11
CA VAL A 526 -30.95 -20.88 25.95
C VAL A 526 -30.83 -22.15 25.12
N TRP A 527 -31.66 -22.25 24.08
CA TRP A 527 -31.70 -23.41 23.20
C TRP A 527 -30.47 -23.38 22.28
N LYS A 528 -29.49 -24.22 22.62
CA LYS A 528 -28.20 -24.33 21.91
C LYS A 528 -28.41 -24.89 20.51
N TRP A 529 -28.21 -24.02 19.52
CA TRP A 529 -28.15 -24.33 18.09
C TRP A 529 -27.05 -25.36 17.74
N SER A 530 -26.07 -25.61 18.62
CA SER A 530 -24.88 -26.42 18.32
C SER A 530 -25.15 -27.91 18.08
N SER A 531 -26.23 -28.49 18.62
CA SER A 531 -26.37 -29.95 18.67
C SER A 531 -26.99 -30.59 17.41
N ILE A 532 -27.72 -29.84 16.59
CA ILE A 532 -28.34 -30.37 15.36
C ILE A 532 -27.29 -30.49 14.22
N MET A 533 -26.13 -29.83 14.35
CA MET A 533 -25.13 -29.75 13.29
C MET A 533 -24.03 -30.83 13.32
N SER A 534 -23.94 -31.67 14.36
CA SER A 534 -23.02 -32.82 14.32
C SER A 534 -23.41 -33.87 13.28
N PHE A 535 -24.64 -33.83 12.75
CA PHE A 535 -25.13 -34.80 11.76
C PHE A 535 -24.83 -34.42 10.30
N LEU A 536 -24.45 -33.16 10.01
CA LEU A 536 -24.18 -32.69 8.65
C LEU A 536 -22.68 -32.55 8.33
N ILE A 537 -21.80 -32.60 9.35
CA ILE A 537 -20.34 -32.50 9.16
C ILE A 537 -19.71 -33.88 8.86
N THR A 538 -20.41 -34.99 9.08
CA THR A 538 -19.86 -36.34 8.89
C THR A 538 -20.01 -36.90 7.47
N ARG A 539 -20.46 -36.10 6.50
CA ARG A 539 -20.44 -36.46 5.07
C ARG A 539 -20.08 -35.25 4.22
N LEU A 540 -18.80 -34.92 4.19
CA LEU A 540 -18.10 -34.30 3.05
C LEU A 540 -16.59 -34.49 3.22
#